data_AF-A0A934VVU8-F1
#
_entry.id   AF-A0A934VVU8-F1
#
_cell.length_a   1.000
_cell.length_b   1.000
_cell.length_c   1.000
_cell.angle_alpha   90.00
_cell.angle_beta   90.00
_cell.angle_gamma   90.00
#
_symmetry.space_group_name_H-M   'P 1'
#
loop_
_entity.id
_entity.type
_entity.pdbx_description
1 polymer ?
#
loop_
_entity_poly.entity_id
_entity_poly.type
_entity_poly.pdbx_seq_one_letter_code
_entity_poly.pdbx_strand_id
1 'polypeptide(L)'
;MENDPENPRVLLTSLQITSDPAETLKTLETLKRVDPDNALGNLLSAKALLDQGDIEAALQEMELGQNKSIESYLNDQIRNTEEAFLSTSFSPLESKFGAISSSGNPSLFQLGHLSRGLNKAATSTPKGEDAEMREQIFKNQMILVNQIRSSGNHLPNSIMANSILSNALRVQDTPEAEGQIAANRERNKELAKQSERVVGLMSYDSIPDSEWSEYFDRLQQSGDISANEWMLSKHP
;
A
#
# COMPACT_ATOMS: atom_id res chain seq x y z
N MET A 1 -10.23 -23.62 5.44
CA MET A 1 -10.95 -22.46 4.89
C MET A 1 -11.73 -22.94 3.69
N GLU A 2 -13.05 -22.80 3.76
CA GLU A 2 -14.01 -23.26 2.77
C GLU A 2 -13.85 -22.52 1.43
N ASN A 3 -14.13 -23.24 0.33
CA ASN A 3 -14.18 -22.77 -1.05
C ASN A 3 -15.35 -21.79 -1.27
N ASP A 4 -15.35 -20.65 -0.58
CA ASP A 4 -16.30 -19.57 -0.87
C ASP A 4 -15.73 -18.70 -1.99
N PRO A 5 -16.27 -18.78 -3.23
CA PRO A 5 -15.82 -17.96 -4.35
C PRO A 5 -16.09 -16.45 -4.12
N GLU A 6 -16.98 -16.10 -3.19
CA GLU A 6 -17.26 -14.70 -2.82
C GLU A 6 -16.37 -14.20 -1.68
N ASN A 7 -15.44 -15.01 -1.17
CA ASN A 7 -14.48 -14.56 -0.16
C ASN A 7 -13.62 -13.42 -0.75
N PRO A 8 -13.55 -12.22 -0.10
CA PRO A 8 -12.77 -11.08 -0.61
C PRO A 8 -11.31 -11.41 -0.93
N ARG A 9 -10.68 -12.32 -0.18
CA ARG A 9 -9.29 -12.76 -0.43
C ARG A 9 -9.19 -13.59 -1.70
N VAL A 10 -10.14 -14.50 -1.94
CA VAL A 10 -10.19 -15.30 -3.18
C VAL A 10 -10.40 -14.38 -4.39
N LEU A 11 -11.28 -13.39 -4.27
CA LEU A 11 -11.49 -12.38 -5.31
C LEU A 11 -10.21 -11.58 -5.58
N LEU A 12 -9.54 -11.07 -4.54
CA LEU A 12 -8.27 -10.34 -4.68
C LEU A 12 -7.16 -11.20 -5.31
N THR A 13 -7.07 -12.48 -4.96
CA THR A 13 -6.12 -13.40 -5.61
C THR A 13 -6.48 -13.63 -7.07
N SER A 14 -7.76 -13.80 -7.41
CA SER A 14 -8.18 -14.01 -8.81
C SER A 14 -7.84 -12.82 -9.71
N LEU A 15 -7.91 -11.60 -9.17
CA LEU A 15 -7.52 -10.35 -9.86
C LEU A 15 -6.03 -10.29 -10.24
N GLN A 16 -5.18 -11.13 -9.63
CA GLN A 16 -3.76 -11.20 -9.96
C GLN A 16 -3.48 -12.13 -11.15
N ILE A 17 -4.43 -13.00 -11.48
CA ILE A 17 -4.26 -14.07 -12.48
C ILE A 17 -5.07 -13.78 -13.75
N THR A 18 -6.23 -13.14 -13.62
CA THR A 18 -7.02 -12.76 -14.80
C THR A 18 -6.30 -11.69 -15.63
N SER A 19 -6.39 -11.84 -16.95
CA SER A 19 -5.92 -10.86 -17.93
C SER A 19 -7.06 -10.25 -18.76
N ASP A 20 -8.30 -10.70 -18.51
CA ASP A 20 -9.48 -10.17 -19.18
C ASP A 20 -10.00 -8.91 -18.46
N PRO A 21 -10.02 -7.74 -19.12
CA PRO A 21 -10.54 -6.51 -18.54
C PRO A 21 -12.02 -6.61 -18.10
N ALA A 22 -12.86 -7.36 -18.81
CA ALA A 22 -14.28 -7.48 -18.48
C ALA A 22 -14.48 -8.35 -17.22
N GLU A 23 -13.76 -9.46 -17.13
CA GLU A 23 -13.73 -10.31 -15.93
C GLU A 23 -13.16 -9.55 -14.72
N THR A 24 -12.12 -8.74 -14.94
CA THR A 24 -11.53 -7.88 -13.90
C THR A 24 -12.58 -6.95 -13.30
N LEU A 25 -13.30 -6.18 -14.13
CA LEU A 25 -14.33 -5.26 -13.65
C LEU A 25 -15.47 -6.00 -12.95
N LYS A 26 -15.94 -7.13 -13.48
CA LYS A 26 -16.99 -7.94 -12.83
C LYS A 26 -16.56 -8.46 -11.45
N THR A 27 -15.31 -8.90 -11.34
CA THR A 27 -14.74 -9.38 -10.08
C THR A 27 -14.62 -8.23 -9.07
N LEU A 28 -14.26 -7.04 -9.54
CA LEU A 28 -14.19 -5.84 -8.70
C LEU A 28 -15.56 -5.36 -8.22
N GLU A 29 -16.60 -5.44 -9.06
CA GLU A 29 -17.98 -5.20 -8.61
C GLU A 29 -18.40 -6.20 -7.53
N THR A 30 -18.02 -7.46 -7.69
CA THR A 30 -18.27 -8.50 -6.68
C THR A 30 -17.56 -8.14 -5.38
N LEU A 31 -16.27 -7.78 -5.43
CA LEU A 31 -15.49 -7.35 -4.28
C LEU A 31 -16.13 -6.17 -3.54
N LYS A 32 -16.54 -5.12 -4.29
CA LYS A 32 -17.24 -3.96 -3.72
C LYS A 32 -18.56 -4.33 -3.04
N ARG A 33 -19.25 -5.36 -3.52
CA ARG A 33 -20.50 -5.85 -2.92
C ARG A 33 -20.26 -6.64 -1.63
N VAL A 34 -19.26 -7.52 -1.62
CA VAL A 34 -19.00 -8.43 -0.49
C VAL A 34 -18.20 -7.76 0.63
N ASP A 35 -17.46 -6.69 0.31
CA ASP A 35 -16.65 -5.91 1.25
C ASP A 35 -16.86 -4.39 1.01
N PRO A 36 -18.06 -3.87 1.31
CA PRO A 36 -18.47 -2.53 0.91
C PRO A 36 -17.70 -1.40 1.60
N ASP A 37 -17.13 -1.67 2.77
CA ASP A 37 -16.37 -0.70 3.57
C ASP A 37 -14.89 -0.64 3.19
N ASN A 38 -14.44 -1.51 2.27
CA ASN A 38 -13.07 -1.53 1.77
C ASN A 38 -12.92 -0.75 0.46
N ALA A 39 -12.06 0.25 0.48
CA ALA A 39 -11.74 1.11 -0.65
C ALA A 39 -11.02 0.36 -1.78
N LEU A 40 -10.41 -0.81 -1.53
CA LEU A 40 -9.63 -1.52 -2.54
C LEU A 40 -10.45 -1.85 -3.79
N GLY A 41 -11.71 -2.26 -3.64
CA GLY A 41 -12.57 -2.53 -4.80
C GLY A 41 -12.74 -1.30 -5.69
N ASN A 42 -12.96 -0.13 -5.10
CA ASN A 42 -13.08 1.15 -5.80
C ASN A 42 -11.75 1.57 -6.45
N LEU A 43 -10.63 1.52 -5.71
CA LEU A 43 -9.32 1.94 -6.21
C LEU A 43 -8.80 1.04 -7.34
N LEU A 44 -9.04 -0.27 -7.25
CA LEU A 44 -8.68 -1.20 -8.32
C LEU A 44 -9.61 -1.06 -9.54
N SER A 45 -10.89 -0.71 -9.33
CA SER A 45 -11.81 -0.35 -10.43
C SER A 45 -11.34 0.90 -11.15
N ALA A 46 -10.96 1.94 -10.39
CA ALA A 46 -10.38 3.15 -10.95
C ALA A 46 -9.14 2.86 -11.79
N LYS A 47 -8.26 1.97 -11.33
CA LYS A 47 -7.10 1.54 -12.11
C LYS A 47 -7.52 0.87 -13.41
N ALA A 48 -8.44 -0.08 -13.36
CA ALA A 48 -8.89 -0.82 -14.53
C ALA A 48 -9.56 0.08 -15.58
N LEU A 49 -10.37 1.06 -15.14
CA LEU A 49 -11.00 2.07 -16.01
C LEU A 49 -9.95 3.00 -16.63
N LEU A 50 -8.97 3.44 -15.83
CA LEU A 50 -7.88 4.28 -16.30
C LEU A 50 -7.00 3.57 -17.34
N ASP A 51 -6.75 2.28 -17.17
CA ASP A 51 -6.04 1.45 -18.16
C ASP A 51 -6.82 1.31 -19.49
N GLN A 52 -8.14 1.48 -19.45
CA GLN A 52 -9.01 1.55 -20.65
C GLN A 52 -9.10 2.97 -21.24
N GLY A 53 -8.50 3.97 -20.59
CA GLY A 53 -8.54 5.38 -21.00
C GLY A 53 -9.75 6.16 -20.49
N ASP A 54 -10.62 5.55 -19.67
CA ASP A 54 -11.78 6.22 -19.08
C ASP A 54 -11.39 6.93 -17.78
N ILE A 55 -10.80 8.12 -17.94
CA ILE A 55 -10.29 8.93 -16.83
C ILE A 55 -11.45 9.39 -15.94
N GLU A 56 -12.56 9.84 -16.51
CA GLU A 56 -13.71 10.35 -15.75
C GLU A 56 -14.31 9.27 -14.85
N ALA A 57 -14.57 8.07 -15.40
CA ALA A 57 -15.09 6.97 -14.60
C ALA A 57 -14.08 6.52 -13.53
N ALA A 58 -12.77 6.56 -13.83
CA ALA A 58 -11.74 6.24 -12.85
C ALA A 58 -11.76 7.21 -11.66
N LEU A 59 -11.87 8.52 -11.92
CA LEU A 59 -11.95 9.53 -10.87
C LEU A 59 -13.24 9.37 -10.04
N GLN A 60 -14.37 9.04 -10.68
CA GLN A 60 -15.62 8.77 -9.98
C GLN A 60 -15.50 7.58 -9.02
N GLU A 61 -14.86 6.48 -9.45
CA GLU A 61 -14.63 5.32 -8.57
C GLU A 61 -13.77 5.69 -7.34
N MET A 62 -12.74 6.51 -7.52
CA MET A 62 -11.92 6.97 -6.39
C MET A 62 -12.72 7.82 -5.41
N GLU A 63 -13.59 8.70 -5.90
CA GLU A 63 -14.48 9.52 -5.06
C GLU A 63 -15.49 8.67 -4.28
N LEU A 64 -16.02 7.60 -4.87
CA LEU A 64 -16.90 6.63 -4.20
C LEU A 64 -16.16 5.87 -3.08
N GLY A 65 -14.85 5.66 -3.24
CA GLY A 65 -14.00 5.00 -2.25
C GLY A 65 -13.46 5.90 -1.15
N GLN A 66 -13.51 7.23 -1.29
CA GLN A 66 -12.65 8.16 -0.52
C GLN A 66 -12.79 8.08 1.01
N ASN A 67 -13.97 7.69 1.52
CA ASN A 67 -14.27 7.61 2.96
C ASN A 67 -14.16 6.18 3.52
N LYS A 68 -13.70 5.22 2.70
CA LYS A 68 -13.56 3.81 3.05
C LYS A 68 -12.12 3.50 3.49
N SER A 69 -11.95 2.49 4.34
CA SER A 69 -10.62 2.02 4.75
C SER A 69 -10.00 1.13 3.68
N ILE A 70 -8.68 1.01 3.66
CA ILE A 70 -8.00 0.01 2.82
C ILE A 70 -7.71 -1.20 3.69
N GLU A 71 -8.29 -2.35 3.36
CA GLU A 71 -7.94 -3.64 3.95
C GLU A 71 -7.34 -4.55 2.87
N SER A 72 -6.06 -4.89 3.01
CA SER A 72 -5.32 -5.71 2.04
C SER A 72 -5.27 -7.19 2.41
N TYR A 73 -5.80 -7.54 3.59
CA TYR A 73 -5.76 -8.88 4.18
C TYR A 73 -4.34 -9.41 4.41
N LEU A 74 -3.36 -8.50 4.44
CA LEU A 74 -1.94 -8.84 4.61
C LEU A 74 -1.68 -9.53 5.96
N ASN A 75 -2.31 -9.06 7.03
CA ASN A 75 -2.13 -9.67 8.36
C ASN A 75 -2.65 -11.10 8.43
N ASP A 76 -3.75 -11.39 7.74
CA ASP A 76 -4.27 -12.75 7.60
C ASP A 76 -3.31 -13.61 6.77
N GLN A 77 -2.77 -13.07 5.68
CA GLN A 77 -1.79 -13.77 4.86
C GLN A 77 -0.52 -14.11 5.65
N ILE A 78 0.00 -13.14 6.43
CA ILE A 78 1.15 -13.36 7.32
C ILE A 78 0.83 -14.48 8.31
N ARG A 79 -0.32 -14.43 9.00
CA ARG A 79 -0.70 -15.46 9.98
C ARG A 79 -0.81 -16.84 9.36
N ASN A 80 -1.49 -16.97 8.23
CA ASN A 80 -1.61 -18.25 7.53
C ASN A 80 -0.25 -18.79 7.08
N THR A 81 0.66 -17.91 6.66
CA THR A 81 2.03 -18.29 6.26
C THR A 81 2.87 -18.71 7.46
N GLU A 82 2.73 -18.03 8.59
CA GLU A 82 3.38 -18.39 9.86
C GLU A 82 2.92 -19.76 10.35
N GLU A 83 1.61 -20.03 10.35
CA GLU A 83 1.05 -21.35 10.67
C GLU A 83 1.60 -22.44 9.75
N ALA A 84 1.75 -22.15 8.46
CA ALA A 84 2.37 -23.07 7.51
C ALA A 84 3.84 -23.35 7.86
N PHE A 85 4.65 -22.33 8.18
CA PHE A 85 6.04 -22.54 8.60
C PHE A 85 6.15 -23.28 9.93
N LEU A 86 5.30 -22.97 10.92
CA LEU A 86 5.24 -23.67 12.21
C LEU A 86 4.87 -25.15 12.07
N SER A 87 4.13 -25.52 11.02
CA SER A 87 3.82 -26.92 10.72
C SER A 87 5.03 -27.73 10.20
N THR A 88 6.15 -27.06 9.96
CA THR A 88 7.42 -27.66 9.52
C THR A 88 8.46 -27.65 10.66
N SER A 89 9.75 -27.83 10.35
CA SER A 89 10.83 -27.86 11.34
C SER A 89 11.41 -26.48 11.71
N PHE A 90 10.82 -25.38 11.26
CA PHE A 90 11.28 -24.04 11.63
C PHE A 90 10.97 -23.73 13.11
N SER A 91 11.87 -22.99 13.76
CA SER A 91 11.60 -22.43 15.08
C SER A 91 10.47 -21.38 15.03
N PRO A 92 9.86 -21.01 16.17
CA PRO A 92 8.86 -19.94 16.20
C PRO A 92 9.36 -18.61 15.62
N LEU A 93 10.61 -18.24 15.93
CA LEU A 93 11.21 -17.00 15.43
C LEU A 93 11.43 -17.05 13.91
N GLU A 94 12.00 -18.14 13.40
CA GLU A 94 12.21 -18.34 11.96
C GLU A 94 10.88 -18.36 11.19
N SER A 95 9.85 -19.00 11.76
CA SER A 95 8.51 -19.06 11.16
C SER A 95 7.90 -17.67 11.03
N LYS A 96 8.01 -16.84 12.08
CA LYS A 96 7.49 -15.47 12.08
C LYS A 96 8.26 -14.56 11.12
N PHE A 97 9.59 -14.60 11.17
CA PHE A 97 10.43 -13.85 10.23
C PHE A 97 10.17 -14.26 8.78
N GLY A 98 10.11 -15.57 8.51
CA GLY A 98 9.79 -16.12 7.20
C GLY A 98 8.45 -15.62 6.71
N ALA A 99 7.40 -15.70 7.53
CA ALA A 99 6.05 -15.28 7.15
C ALA A 99 5.97 -13.80 6.78
N ILE A 100 6.56 -12.92 7.60
CA ILE A 100 6.60 -11.47 7.34
C ILE A 100 7.40 -11.17 6.07
N SER A 101 8.60 -11.75 5.95
CA SER A 101 9.50 -11.47 4.82
C SER A 101 9.00 -12.03 3.47
N SER A 102 8.23 -13.12 3.48
CA SER A 102 7.65 -13.69 2.26
C SER A 102 6.29 -13.11 1.88
N SER A 103 5.60 -12.43 2.80
CA SER A 103 4.27 -11.87 2.54
C SER A 103 4.38 -10.50 1.85
N GLY A 104 4.29 -10.50 0.52
CA GLY A 104 4.17 -9.27 -0.25
C GLY A 104 2.80 -8.60 -0.06
N ASN A 105 2.71 -7.31 -0.42
CA ASN A 105 1.44 -6.58 -0.51
C ASN A 105 1.12 -6.22 -1.98
N PRO A 106 0.53 -7.15 -2.76
CA PRO A 106 0.15 -6.92 -4.16
C PRO A 106 -0.71 -5.67 -4.37
N SER A 107 -1.65 -5.41 -3.45
CA SER A 107 -2.54 -4.26 -3.53
C SER A 107 -1.77 -2.93 -3.52
N LEU A 108 -0.75 -2.80 -2.67
CA LEU A 108 0.09 -1.60 -2.64
C LEU A 108 0.80 -1.34 -3.98
N PHE A 109 1.26 -2.39 -4.67
CA PHE A 109 1.84 -2.24 -6.00
C PHE A 109 0.81 -1.74 -7.02
N GLN A 110 -0.42 -2.27 -6.99
CA GLN A 110 -1.52 -1.83 -7.86
C GLN A 110 -1.88 -0.36 -7.62
N LEU A 111 -1.91 0.10 -6.37
CA LEU A 111 -2.12 1.52 -6.05
C LEU A 111 -0.98 2.41 -6.58
N GLY A 112 0.25 1.92 -6.57
CA GLY A 112 1.37 2.58 -7.25
C GLY A 112 1.18 2.69 -8.77
N HIS A 113 0.58 1.67 -9.41
CA HIS A 113 0.23 1.73 -10.84
C HIS A 113 -0.88 2.75 -11.11
N LEU A 114 -1.94 2.76 -10.31
CA LEU A 114 -3.00 3.76 -10.37
C LEU A 114 -2.42 5.19 -10.32
N SER A 115 -1.56 5.47 -9.34
CA SER A 115 -0.92 6.78 -9.22
C SER A 115 -0.11 7.17 -10.46
N ARG A 116 0.67 6.24 -11.03
CA ARG A 116 1.42 6.50 -12.27
C ARG A 116 0.49 6.81 -13.45
N GLY A 117 -0.62 6.10 -13.57
CA GLY A 117 -1.65 6.37 -14.57
C GLY A 117 -2.23 7.78 -14.42
N LEU A 118 -2.61 8.15 -13.19
CA LEU A 118 -3.15 9.49 -12.89
C LEU A 118 -2.14 10.58 -13.21
N ASN A 119 -0.87 10.38 -12.87
CA ASN A 119 0.19 11.33 -13.20
C ASN A 119 0.37 11.47 -14.73
N LYS A 120 0.36 10.34 -15.46
CA LYS A 120 0.42 10.36 -16.92
C LYS A 120 -0.77 11.15 -17.50
N ALA A 121 -1.98 10.92 -17.01
CA ALA A 121 -3.16 11.67 -17.42
C ALA A 121 -2.98 13.18 -17.17
N ALA A 122 -2.61 13.58 -15.94
CA ALA A 122 -2.41 14.98 -15.58
C ALA A 122 -1.34 15.69 -16.44
N THR A 123 -0.23 15.01 -16.76
CA THR A 123 0.83 15.56 -17.62
C THR A 123 0.46 15.61 -19.10
N SER A 124 -0.48 14.76 -19.55
CA SER A 124 -0.92 14.72 -20.95
C SER A 124 -2.03 15.74 -21.24
N THR A 125 -2.71 16.23 -20.21
CA THR A 125 -3.71 17.31 -20.31
C THR A 125 -3.04 18.68 -20.48
N PRO A 126 -3.21 19.39 -21.63
CA PRO A 126 -2.55 20.67 -21.88
C PRO A 126 -2.90 21.75 -20.84
N LYS A 127 -1.91 22.53 -20.40
CA LYS A 127 -2.04 23.53 -19.31
C LYS A 127 -3.20 24.54 -19.50
N GLY A 128 -3.64 24.79 -20.73
CA GLY A 128 -4.69 25.77 -21.06
C GLY A 128 -6.05 25.21 -21.51
N GLU A 129 -6.19 23.90 -21.71
CA GLU A 129 -7.41 23.33 -22.32
C GLU A 129 -8.36 22.72 -21.28
N ASP A 130 -7.81 22.12 -20.21
CA ASP A 130 -8.63 21.45 -19.21
C ASP A 130 -7.98 21.53 -17.81
N ALA A 131 -8.05 22.74 -17.24
CA ALA A 131 -7.54 23.01 -15.90
C ALA A 131 -8.36 22.29 -14.82
N GLU A 132 -9.66 22.10 -15.06
CA GLU A 132 -10.58 21.42 -14.15
C GLU A 132 -10.23 19.93 -14.01
N MET A 133 -10.02 19.22 -15.12
CA MET A 133 -9.57 17.82 -15.10
C MET A 133 -8.24 17.65 -14.35
N ARG A 134 -7.26 18.55 -14.58
CA ARG A 134 -5.99 18.48 -13.83
C ARG A 134 -6.19 18.69 -12.33
N GLU A 135 -7.06 19.61 -11.95
CA GLU A 135 -7.40 19.84 -10.54
C GLU A 135 -8.10 18.61 -9.94
N GLN A 136 -9.02 17.98 -10.68
CA GLN A 136 -9.73 16.77 -10.24
C GLN A 136 -8.79 15.58 -10.09
N ILE A 137 -7.85 15.39 -11.03
CA ILE A 137 -6.81 14.36 -10.92
C ILE A 137 -5.94 14.62 -9.68
N PHE A 138 -5.53 15.87 -9.44
CA PHE A 138 -4.75 16.22 -8.26
C PHE A 138 -5.52 15.93 -6.96
N LYS A 139 -6.80 16.30 -6.87
CA LYS A 139 -7.67 15.97 -5.72
C LYS A 139 -7.74 14.46 -5.48
N ASN A 140 -7.92 13.67 -6.53
CA ASN A 140 -7.97 12.20 -6.42
C ASN A 140 -6.62 11.58 -6.04
N GLN A 141 -5.49 12.14 -6.49
CA GLN A 141 -4.17 11.76 -5.99
C GLN A 141 -4.04 12.04 -4.49
N MET A 142 -4.60 13.15 -3.98
CA MET A 142 -4.62 13.45 -2.55
C MET A 142 -5.51 12.48 -1.75
N ILE A 143 -6.65 12.07 -2.29
CA ILE A 143 -7.50 11.01 -1.71
C ILE A 143 -6.66 9.73 -1.55
N LEU A 144 -6.00 9.29 -2.62
CA LEU A 144 -5.16 8.08 -2.59
C LEU A 144 -4.02 8.19 -1.57
N VAL A 145 -3.35 9.33 -1.48
CA VAL A 145 -2.30 9.60 -0.47
C VAL A 145 -2.84 9.44 0.94
N ASN A 146 -4.01 10.02 1.23
CA ASN A 146 -4.61 9.97 2.55
C ASN A 146 -5.05 8.55 2.92
N GLN A 147 -5.65 7.81 1.99
CA GLN A 147 -6.07 6.43 2.23
C GLN A 147 -4.88 5.49 2.46
N ILE A 148 -3.78 5.65 1.70
CA ILE A 148 -2.56 4.86 1.94
C ILE A 148 -1.97 5.19 3.32
N ARG A 149 -1.95 6.46 3.72
CA ARG A 149 -1.46 6.86 5.06
C ARG A 149 -2.35 6.35 6.19
N SER A 150 -3.66 6.29 5.99
CA SER A 150 -4.59 5.76 7.00
C SER A 150 -4.62 4.23 7.05
N SER A 151 -4.14 3.54 6.00
CA SER A 151 -4.11 2.07 5.94
C SER A 151 -3.09 1.40 6.88
N GLY A 152 -2.31 2.18 7.64
CA GLY A 152 -1.44 1.68 8.71
C GLY A 152 -0.06 2.33 8.73
N ASN A 153 0.63 2.22 9.87
CA ASN A 153 1.96 2.78 10.11
C ASN A 153 3.10 1.93 9.51
N HIS A 154 2.89 1.48 8.27
CA HIS A 154 3.86 0.69 7.53
C HIS A 154 4.81 1.58 6.75
N LEU A 155 6.09 1.21 6.76
CA LEU A 155 7.14 1.94 6.06
C LEU A 155 6.87 2.00 4.53
N PRO A 156 6.54 0.89 3.85
CA PRO A 156 6.17 0.92 2.43
C PRO A 156 5.01 1.87 2.11
N ASN A 157 3.99 1.94 2.97
CA ASN A 157 2.84 2.83 2.79
C ASN A 157 3.27 4.30 2.83
N SER A 158 4.09 4.66 3.82
CA SER A 158 4.61 6.03 3.97
C SER A 158 5.46 6.44 2.76
N ILE A 159 6.38 5.58 2.32
CA ILE A 159 7.23 5.83 1.14
C ILE A 159 6.37 5.98 -0.12
N MET A 160 5.38 5.10 -0.31
CA MET A 160 4.47 5.16 -1.46
C MET A 160 3.66 6.45 -1.45
N ALA A 161 2.99 6.77 -0.34
CA ALA A 161 2.18 7.99 -0.21
C ALA A 161 3.01 9.26 -0.48
N ASN A 162 4.23 9.34 0.06
CA ASN A 162 5.13 10.48 -0.19
C ASN A 162 5.57 10.54 -1.66
N SER A 163 5.79 9.40 -2.32
CA SER A 163 6.14 9.35 -3.74
C SER A 163 4.99 9.80 -4.63
N ILE A 164 3.76 9.36 -4.32
CA ILE A 164 2.53 9.79 -5.01
C ILE A 164 2.36 11.30 -4.87
N LEU A 165 2.43 11.81 -3.64
CA LEU A 165 2.32 13.25 -3.35
C LEU A 165 3.39 14.05 -4.11
N SER A 166 4.65 13.61 -4.07
CA SER A 166 5.73 14.29 -4.79
C SER A 166 5.54 14.29 -6.30
N ASN A 167 4.98 13.23 -6.88
CA ASN A 167 4.68 13.19 -8.31
C ASN A 167 3.54 14.16 -8.66
N ALA A 168 2.47 14.18 -7.86
CA ALA A 168 1.34 15.10 -8.02
C ALA A 168 1.79 16.57 -7.93
N LEU A 169 2.64 16.89 -6.95
CA LEU A 169 3.19 18.23 -6.74
C LEU A 169 4.09 18.69 -7.89
N ARG A 170 4.86 17.79 -8.52
CA ARG A 170 5.71 18.16 -9.68
C ARG A 170 4.90 18.69 -10.86
N VAL A 171 3.65 18.26 -11.02
CA VAL A 171 2.77 18.75 -12.09
C VAL A 171 2.40 20.23 -11.86
N GLN A 172 2.35 20.67 -10.60
CA GLN A 172 2.00 22.05 -10.24
C GLN A 172 3.12 23.05 -10.54
N ASP A 173 4.39 22.61 -10.48
CA ASP A 173 5.56 23.40 -10.90
C ASP A 173 5.68 24.75 -10.16
N THR A 174 5.52 24.73 -8.83
CA THR A 174 5.63 25.92 -7.96
C THR A 174 6.75 25.77 -6.91
N PRO A 175 7.33 26.88 -6.40
CA PRO A 175 8.34 26.82 -5.34
C PRO A 175 7.86 26.11 -4.05
N GLU A 176 6.58 26.27 -3.70
CA GLU A 176 5.97 25.59 -2.55
C GLU A 176 5.92 24.07 -2.78
N ALA A 177 5.59 23.64 -4.00
CA ALA A 177 5.60 22.25 -4.39
C ALA A 177 7.01 21.65 -4.32
N GLU A 178 8.03 22.38 -4.78
CA GLU A 178 9.44 21.97 -4.67
C GLU A 178 9.88 21.77 -3.22
N GLY A 179 9.53 22.72 -2.34
CA GLY A 179 9.83 22.63 -0.90
C GLY A 179 9.22 21.38 -0.25
N GLN A 180 7.96 21.07 -0.57
CA GLN A 180 7.29 19.86 -0.09
C GLN A 180 7.92 18.57 -0.65
N ILE A 181 8.32 18.56 -1.92
CA ILE A 181 9.04 17.42 -2.52
C ILE A 181 10.37 17.17 -1.80
N ALA A 182 11.11 18.23 -1.49
CA ALA A 182 12.37 18.13 -0.73
C ALA A 182 12.14 17.57 0.68
N ALA A 183 11.11 18.06 1.38
CA ALA A 183 10.73 17.55 2.71
C ALA A 183 10.35 16.06 2.68
N ASN A 184 9.53 15.64 1.71
CA ASN A 184 9.16 14.23 1.53
C ASN A 184 10.37 13.34 1.26
N ARG A 185 11.32 13.81 0.44
CA ARG A 185 12.56 13.09 0.15
C ARG A 185 13.38 12.89 1.41
N GLU A 186 13.52 13.92 2.24
CA GLU A 186 14.29 13.82 3.48
C GLU A 186 13.59 12.91 4.50
N ARG A 187 12.27 13.00 4.61
CA ARG A 187 11.49 12.09 5.46
C ARG A 187 11.66 10.63 5.04
N ASN A 188 11.63 10.33 3.73
CA ASN A 188 11.83 8.98 3.22
C ASN A 188 13.25 8.45 3.51
N LYS A 189 14.28 9.30 3.43
CA LYS A 189 15.66 8.90 3.79
C LYS A 189 15.77 8.56 5.27
N GLU A 190 15.18 9.37 6.14
CA GLU A 190 15.22 9.11 7.58
C GLU A 190 14.53 7.80 7.93
N LEU A 191 13.36 7.57 7.34
CA LEU A 191 12.63 6.31 7.48
C LEU A 191 13.44 5.09 7.00
N ALA A 192 14.11 5.20 5.86
CA ALA A 192 14.98 4.14 5.33
C ALA A 192 16.17 3.88 6.28
N LYS A 193 16.83 4.94 6.75
CA LYS A 193 17.96 4.85 7.69
C LYS A 193 17.57 4.19 9.01
N GLN A 194 16.39 4.48 9.54
CA GLN A 194 15.88 3.80 10.74
C GLN A 194 15.68 2.31 10.49
N SER A 195 15.09 1.94 9.36
CA SER A 195 14.92 0.53 8.98
C SER A 195 16.26 -0.18 8.81
N GLU A 196 17.24 0.44 8.16
CA GLU A 196 18.59 -0.11 7.98
C GLU A 196 19.29 -0.35 9.31
N ARG A 197 19.14 0.55 10.28
CA ARG A 197 19.69 0.36 11.64
C ARG A 197 19.11 -0.87 12.30
N VAL A 198 17.79 -1.07 12.24
CA VAL A 198 17.14 -2.26 12.81
C VAL A 198 17.58 -3.53 12.11
N VAL A 199 17.68 -3.54 10.78
CA VAL A 199 18.23 -4.69 10.05
C VAL A 199 19.68 -4.97 10.46
N GLY A 200 20.49 -3.93 10.65
CA GLY A 200 21.85 -4.07 11.17
C GLY A 200 21.91 -4.74 12.55
N LEU A 201 20.89 -4.53 13.39
CA LEU A 201 20.81 -5.15 14.70
C LEU A 201 20.69 -6.68 14.63
N MET A 202 20.12 -7.24 13.56
CA MET A 202 19.96 -8.70 13.40
C MET A 202 21.30 -9.44 13.31
N SER A 203 22.41 -8.73 13.07
CA SER A 203 23.75 -9.32 13.05
C SER A 203 24.40 -9.48 14.44
N TYR A 204 23.77 -8.95 15.51
CA TYR A 204 24.29 -9.08 16.86
C TYR A 204 23.65 -10.26 17.60
N ASP A 205 24.42 -11.33 17.78
CA ASP A 205 24.03 -12.51 18.57
C ASP A 205 23.73 -12.19 20.05
N SER A 206 24.09 -10.99 20.52
CA SER A 206 23.79 -10.52 21.88
C SER A 206 22.33 -10.14 22.10
N ILE A 207 21.54 -9.93 21.04
CA ILE A 207 20.12 -9.59 21.16
C ILE A 207 19.33 -10.90 21.25
N PRO A 208 18.59 -11.14 22.36
CA PRO A 208 17.86 -12.39 22.53
C PRO A 208 16.72 -12.58 21.51
N ASP A 209 16.49 -13.83 21.10
CA ASP A 209 15.37 -14.22 20.24
C ASP A 209 14.00 -13.72 20.73
N SER A 210 13.82 -13.61 22.05
CA SER A 210 12.59 -13.07 22.65
C SER A 210 12.33 -11.61 22.27
N GLU A 211 13.38 -10.80 22.12
CA GLU A 211 13.25 -9.40 21.68
C GLU A 211 12.93 -9.32 20.19
N TRP A 212 13.51 -10.20 19.37
CA TRP A 212 13.14 -10.31 17.95
C TRP A 212 11.70 -10.79 17.76
N SER A 213 11.25 -11.74 18.57
CA SER A 213 9.86 -12.17 18.55
C SER A 213 8.91 -11.02 18.89
N GLU A 214 9.20 -10.25 19.94
CA GLU A 214 8.37 -9.08 20.32
C GLU A 214 8.41 -7.99 19.23
N TYR A 215 9.56 -7.77 18.59
CA TYR A 215 9.67 -6.85 17.46
C TYR A 215 8.73 -7.24 16.31
N PHE A 216 8.73 -8.50 15.91
CA PHE A 216 7.87 -8.97 14.82
C PHE A 216 6.38 -8.94 15.20
N ASP A 217 6.04 -9.20 16.46
CA ASP A 217 4.67 -9.00 16.95
C ASP A 217 4.23 -7.54 16.81
N ARG A 218 5.11 -6.60 17.17
CA ARG A 218 4.86 -5.16 17.02
C ARG A 218 4.76 -4.75 15.55
N LEU A 219 5.57 -5.34 14.67
CA LEU A 219 5.51 -5.07 13.24
C LEU A 219 4.13 -5.41 12.67
N GLN A 220 3.55 -6.55 13.05
CA GLN A 220 2.22 -6.96 12.62
C GLN A 220 1.09 -6.14 13.27
N GLN A 221 1.23 -5.78 14.55
CA GLN A 221 0.16 -5.09 15.30
C GLN A 221 0.15 -3.57 15.11
N SER A 222 1.32 -2.95 15.01
CA SER A 222 1.52 -1.50 15.09
C SER A 222 2.26 -0.92 13.88
N GLY A 223 2.75 -1.77 12.96
CA GLY A 223 3.48 -1.35 11.78
C GLY A 223 4.98 -1.13 11.99
N ASP A 224 5.71 -1.04 10.87
CA ASP A 224 7.18 -1.00 10.84
C ASP A 224 7.75 0.20 11.61
N ILE A 225 7.11 1.37 11.49
CA ILE A 225 7.65 2.61 12.06
C ILE A 225 7.70 2.51 13.59
N SER A 226 6.59 2.12 14.22
CA SER A 226 6.51 1.97 15.67
C SER A 226 7.33 0.79 16.19
N ALA A 227 7.41 -0.31 15.43
CA ALA A 227 8.27 -1.44 15.78
C ALA A 227 9.76 -1.06 15.73
N ASN A 228 10.18 -0.29 14.72
CA ASN A 228 11.56 0.18 14.59
C ASN A 228 11.94 1.14 15.71
N GLU A 229 11.08 2.11 16.03
CA GLU A 229 11.28 3.02 17.15
C GLU A 229 11.45 2.27 18.48
N TRP A 230 10.63 1.25 18.71
CA TRP A 230 10.75 0.39 19.89
C TRP A 230 12.09 -0.34 19.94
N MET A 231 12.50 -1.00 18.85
CA MET A 231 13.75 -1.75 18.82
C MET A 231 14.98 -0.85 19.02
N LEU A 232 15.00 0.31 18.35
CA LEU A 232 16.09 1.28 18.49
C LEU A 232 16.12 1.96 19.86
N SER A 233 14.99 2.03 20.58
CA SER A 233 14.98 2.52 21.96
C SER A 233 15.62 1.55 22.96
N LYS A 234 15.57 0.25 22.65
CA LYS A 234 16.20 -0.83 23.42
C LYS A 234 17.70 -0.94 23.12
N HIS A 235 18.06 -0.68 21.87
CA HIS A 235 19.43 -0.80 21.33
C HIS A 235 19.84 0.50 20.60
N PRO A 236 20.19 1.56 21.35
CA PRO A 236 20.45 2.90 20.80
C PRO A 236 21.70 2.98 19.90
#